data_AF-A0A953UYL5-F1
#
_entry.id   AF-A0A953UYL5-F1
#
_cell.length_a   1.000
_cell.length_b   1.000
_cell.length_c   1.000
_cell.angle_alpha   90.00
_cell.angle_beta   90.00
_cell.angle_gamma   90.00
#
_symmetry.space_group_name_H-M   'P 1'
#
loop_
_entity.id
_entity.type
_entity.pdbx_description
1 polymer ?
#
loop_
_entity_poly.entity_id
_entity_poly.type
_entity_poly.pdbx_seq_one_letter_code
_entity_poly.pdbx_strand_id
1 'polypeptide(L)'
;MIIVWSGAALGLSHPTWGPIGPLPFRRPGGHSGPYGMAYVAGDNVTAGDYAVRNSFDVVPTIVELLGEQLPAGLSGRSLLSHR
;
A
#
# COMPACT_ATOMS: atom_id res chain seq x y z
N MET A 1 13.07 -21.50 22.04
CA MET A 1 13.60 -22.18 20.84
C MET A 1 13.75 -21.13 19.75
N ILE A 2 14.97 -20.91 19.25
CA ILE A 2 15.24 -19.94 18.18
C ILE A 2 15.71 -20.74 16.96
N ILE A 3 15.04 -20.57 15.82
CA ILE A 3 15.48 -21.15 14.55
C ILE A 3 16.33 -20.09 13.86
N VAL A 4 17.62 -20.40 13.69
CA VAL A 4 18.55 -19.58 12.91
C VAL A 4 18.78 -20.27 11.58
N TRP A 5 18.35 -19.63 10.49
CA TRP A 5 18.56 -20.13 9.14
C TRP A 5 19.95 -19.72 8.65
N SER A 6 20.69 -20.63 8.00
CA SER A 6 22.05 -20.33 7.49
C SER A 6 22.05 -19.50 6.19
N GLY A 7 20.90 -18.94 5.79
CA GLY A 7 20.70 -18.20 4.55
C GLY A 7 19.21 -18.02 4.20
N ALA A 8 18.92 -17.28 3.12
CA ALA A 8 17.56 -17.15 2.58
C ALA A 8 17.17 -18.41 1.78
N ALA A 9 15.94 -18.90 1.93
CA ALA A 9 15.42 -19.98 1.09
C ALA A 9 15.28 -19.49 -0.36
N LEU A 10 16.14 -19.96 -1.26
CA LEU A 10 16.18 -19.58 -2.68
C LEU A 10 15.23 -20.42 -3.56
N GLY A 11 14.60 -21.43 -2.98
CA GLY A 11 13.75 -22.42 -3.65
C GLY A 11 13.76 -23.76 -2.91
N LEU A 12 12.97 -24.71 -3.39
CA LEU A 12 12.84 -26.10 -2.94
C LEU A 12 12.82 -27.04 -4.15
N SER A 13 13.50 -28.18 -4.08
CA SER A 13 13.43 -29.19 -5.16
C SER A 13 12.29 -30.16 -4.89
N HIS A 14 11.36 -30.28 -5.83
CA HIS A 14 10.27 -31.25 -5.77
C HIS A 14 10.57 -32.46 -6.68
N PRO A 15 10.43 -33.71 -6.19
CA PRO A 15 10.79 -34.91 -6.95
C PRO A 15 10.05 -35.05 -8.29
N THR A 16 8.78 -34.67 -8.32
CA THR A 16 7.92 -34.79 -9.52
C THR A 16 7.93 -33.54 -10.39
N TRP A 17 8.13 -32.36 -9.80
CA TRP A 17 7.84 -31.08 -10.43
C TRP A 17 9.11 -30.23 -10.64
N GLY A 18 10.27 -30.78 -10.28
CA GLY A 18 11.55 -30.11 -10.39
C GLY A 18 11.72 -28.98 -9.36
N PRO A 19 12.63 -28.04 -9.61
CA PRO A 19 12.82 -26.87 -8.76
C PRO A 19 11.55 -26.01 -8.67
N ILE A 20 11.04 -25.81 -7.47
CA ILE A 20 9.91 -24.94 -7.13
C ILE A 20 10.42 -23.84 -6.22
N GLY A 21 9.93 -22.63 -6.35
CA GLY A 21 10.17 -21.59 -5.35
C GLY A 21 10.71 -20.31 -5.96
N PRO A 22 10.64 -19.21 -5.21
CA PRO A 22 10.88 -17.90 -5.76
C PRO A 22 12.39 -17.71 -5.89
N LEU A 23 12.87 -17.27 -7.06
CA LEU A 23 14.07 -16.45 -7.09
C LEU A 23 13.70 -15.13 -6.39
N PRO A 24 14.11 -14.89 -5.13
CA PRO A 24 13.74 -13.64 -4.45
C PRO A 24 14.33 -12.43 -5.20
N PHE A 25 15.40 -12.67 -5.96
CA PHE A 25 16.10 -11.70 -6.80
C PHE A 25 15.63 -11.63 -8.26
N ARG A 26 14.62 -12.42 -8.67
CA ARG A 26 13.96 -12.32 -9.99
C ARG A 26 12.44 -12.24 -9.89
N ARG A 27 11.92 -11.51 -8.90
CA ARG A 27 10.62 -10.86 -9.10
C ARG A 27 10.86 -9.65 -10.00
N PRO A 28 10.37 -9.61 -11.26
CA PRO A 28 10.29 -8.34 -11.99
C PRO A 28 9.29 -7.37 -11.36
N GLY A 29 8.55 -7.80 -10.32
CA GLY A 29 7.67 -6.94 -9.52
C GLY A 29 8.45 -6.11 -8.51
N GLY A 30 9.21 -5.13 -8.98
CA GLY A 30 9.48 -3.92 -8.21
C GLY A 30 8.36 -2.92 -8.44
N HIS A 31 8.05 -2.06 -7.45
CA HIS A 31 7.16 -0.92 -7.71
C HIS A 31 7.85 0.00 -8.73
N SER A 32 7.46 -0.10 -10.00
CA SER A 32 8.03 0.68 -11.10
C SER A 32 7.14 1.84 -11.54
N GLY A 33 5.90 1.88 -11.06
CA GLY A 33 4.96 2.95 -11.36
C GLY A 33 5.21 4.19 -10.49
N PRO A 34 5.12 5.41 -11.04
CA PRO A 34 5.26 6.66 -10.28
C PRO A 34 4.08 6.91 -9.31
N TYR A 35 2.98 6.17 -9.45
CA TYR A 35 1.72 6.44 -8.74
C TYR A 35 1.13 5.18 -8.10
N GLY A 36 0.46 5.37 -6.96
CA GLY A 36 -0.49 4.42 -6.38
C GLY A 36 -1.93 4.80 -6.72
N MET A 37 -2.89 4.01 -6.22
CA MET A 37 -4.32 4.28 -6.34
C MET A 37 -4.95 4.30 -4.95
N ALA A 38 -5.85 5.25 -4.71
CA ALA A 38 -6.74 5.28 -3.55
C ALA A 38 -8.19 5.23 -4.04
N TYR A 39 -9.00 4.39 -3.39
CA TYR A 39 -10.44 4.30 -3.63
C TYR A 39 -11.17 4.39 -2.29
N VAL A 40 -12.15 5.28 -2.20
CA VAL A 40 -12.94 5.51 -1.00
C VAL A 40 -14.41 5.39 -1.36
N ALA A 41 -15.17 4.63 -0.59
CA ALA A 41 -16.60 4.44 -0.79
C ALA A 41 -17.34 4.39 0.54
N GLY A 42 -18.54 4.98 0.57
CA GLY A 42 -19.43 5.01 1.72
C GLY A 42 -20.60 5.96 1.47
N ASP A 43 -21.65 5.84 2.28
CA ASP A 43 -22.91 6.59 2.07
C ASP A 43 -22.74 8.12 2.11
N ASN A 44 -21.72 8.61 2.83
CA ASN A 44 -21.40 10.02 2.97
C ASN A 44 -20.20 10.46 2.11
N VAL A 45 -19.81 9.66 1.11
CA VAL A 45 -18.72 9.97 0.20
C VAL A 45 -19.32 10.35 -1.15
N THR A 46 -19.17 11.61 -1.53
CA THR A 46 -19.58 12.06 -2.86
C THR A 46 -18.66 11.42 -3.92
N ALA A 47 -19.27 10.74 -4.89
CA ALA A 47 -18.53 10.14 -6.00
C ALA A 47 -17.78 11.21 -6.81
N GLY A 48 -16.54 10.91 -7.20
CA GLY A 48 -15.72 11.80 -8.00
C GLY A 48 -14.35 11.21 -8.33
N ASP A 49 -13.66 11.85 -9.27
CA ASP A 49 -12.26 11.60 -9.60
C ASP A 49 -11.42 12.79 -9.11
N TYR A 50 -10.42 12.51 -8.29
CA TYR A 50 -9.58 13.53 -7.65
C TYR A 50 -8.22 13.70 -8.36
N ALA A 51 -8.03 13.05 -9.52
CA ALA A 51 -6.80 13.04 -10.29
C ALA A 51 -5.58 12.61 -9.46
N VAL A 52 -4.37 13.03 -9.87
CA VAL A 52 -3.14 12.74 -9.12
C VAL A 52 -3.08 13.59 -7.87
N ARG A 53 -2.93 12.93 -6.72
CA ARG A 53 -2.86 13.56 -5.40
C ARG A 53 -1.63 13.11 -4.62
N ASN A 54 -1.35 13.84 -3.54
CA ASN A 54 -0.23 13.51 -2.68
C ASN A 54 -0.61 12.30 -1.81
N SER A 55 0.28 11.32 -1.66
CA SER A 55 0.03 10.17 -0.78
C SER A 55 -0.14 10.58 0.68
N PHE A 56 0.40 11.74 1.09
CA PHE A 56 0.17 12.30 2.43
C PHE A 56 -1.27 12.75 2.67
N ASP A 57 -2.10 12.92 1.64
CA ASP A 57 -3.51 13.32 1.75
C ASP A 57 -4.40 12.20 2.32
N VAL A 58 -3.93 10.95 2.32
CA VAL A 58 -4.68 9.78 2.80
C VAL A 58 -5.00 9.87 4.30
N VAL A 59 -4.01 10.19 5.13
CA VAL A 59 -4.20 10.22 6.59
C VAL A 59 -5.16 11.35 7.02
N PRO A 60 -5.02 12.61 6.56
CA PRO A 60 -6.01 13.64 6.84
C PRO A 60 -7.43 13.27 6.40
N THR A 61 -7.57 12.61 5.23
CA THR A 61 -8.86 12.15 4.72
C THR A 61 -9.53 11.14 5.65
N ILE A 62 -8.77 10.18 6.17
CA ILE A 62 -9.29 9.18 7.12
C ILE A 62 -9.71 9.85 8.43
N VAL A 63 -8.92 10.79 8.95
CA VAL A 63 -9.26 11.54 10.18
C VAL A 63 -10.58 12.29 9.99
N GLU A 64 -10.77 12.98 8.86
CA GLU A 64 -12.02 13.68 8.55
C GLU A 64 -13.20 12.70 8.42
N LEU A 65 -13.03 11.55 7.75
CA LEU A 65 -14.07 10.52 7.62
C LEU A 65 -14.51 9.94 8.97
N LEU A 66 -13.59 9.85 9.93
CA LEU A 66 -13.87 9.40 11.29
C LEU A 66 -14.56 10.47 12.15
N GLY A 67 -14.68 11.71 11.65
CA GLY A 67 -15.20 12.84 12.42
C GLY A 67 -14.25 13.33 13.51
N GLU A 68 -12.97 13.01 13.39
CA GLU A 68 -11.94 13.32 14.38
C GLU A 68 -11.25 14.66 14.08
N GLN A 69 -10.61 15.24 15.10
CA GLN A 69 -9.85 16.48 14.92
C GLN A 69 -8.47 16.19 14.31
N LEU A 70 -8.12 16.92 13.25
CA LEU A 70 -6.81 16.83 12.61
C LEU A 70 -5.68 17.22 13.59
N PRO A 71 -4.70 16.32 13.84
CA PRO A 71 -3.53 16.66 14.64
C PRO A 71 -2.71 17.78 13.99
N ALA A 72 -2.18 18.67 14.83
CA ALA A 72 -1.24 19.69 14.37
C ALA A 72 0.03 19.03 13.80
N GLY A 73 0.56 19.57 12.70
CA GLY A 73 1.81 19.10 12.09
C GLY A 73 1.67 17.90 11.15
N LEU A 74 0.44 17.45 10.86
CA LEU A 74 0.20 16.39 9.89
C LEU A 74 0.35 16.92 8.45
N SER A 75 1.17 16.25 7.64
CA SER A 75 1.38 16.61 6.23
C SER A 75 0.18 16.24 5.37
N GLY A 76 -0.05 17.00 4.30
CA GLY A 76 -1.14 16.76 3.35
C GLY A 76 -2.43 17.49 3.73
N ARG A 77 -3.48 17.26 2.94
CA ARG A 77 -4.82 17.83 3.14
C ARG A 77 -5.85 16.75 2.84
N SER A 78 -7.01 16.83 3.48
CA SER A 78 -8.08 15.87 3.20
C SER A 78 -8.57 16.03 1.76
N LEU A 79 -8.88 14.89 1.13
CA LEU A 79 -9.44 14.82 -0.21
C LEU A 79 -10.92 15.22 -0.25
N LEU A 80 -11.63 15.19 0.89
CA LEU A 80 -13.06 15.48 0.94
C LEU A 80 -13.40 16.97 0.80
N SER A 81 -12.47 17.85 1.18
CA SER A 81 -12.70 19.28 1.31
C SER A 81 -12.35 20.09 0.06
N HIS A 82 -11.97 19.43 -1.05
CA HIS A 82 -11.68 20.08 -2.31
C HIS A 82 -12.91 20.19 -3.22
N ARG A 83 -13.63 21.31 -3.10
CA ARG A 83 -14.23 22.01 -4.24
C ARG A 83 -13.32 23.16 -4.66
#